data_AF-A0A538S5I2-F1
#
_entry.id   AF-A0A538S5I2-F1
#
_cell.length_a   1.000
_cell.length_b   1.000
_cell.length_c   1.000
_cell.angle_alpha   90.00
_cell.angle_beta   90.00
_cell.angle_gamma   90.00
#
_symmetry.space_group_name_H-M   'P 1'
#
loop_
_entity.id
_entity.type
_entity.pdbx_description
1 polymer ?
#
loop_
_entity_poly.entity_id
_entity_poly.type
_entity_poly.pdbx_seq_one_letter_code
_entity_poly.pdbx_strand_id
1 'polypeptide(L)'
;MAEEVHDSGERPEGDAAVPRLLRGLILGALGIAAAFRFLTREERAPTPAPVAEPPGPEVEEVHHPDGRIEHPHVRYESTDARFRPILLVLIGAMLYAVCHFTAIWWYFNRQEEYQVALKRSDFPLRPGPSDALPAEPRLEGIERGHVREREASKDEILRSYGPTPETGYIRIPIERAIELLAEKLPARAEKPDKKANGLVDAGESNSGRMFRGKPQWYER
;
A
#
# COMPACT_ATOMS: atom_id res chain seq x y z
N MET A 1 -56.76 -0.83 -50.57
CA MET A 1 -56.04 0.47 -50.61
C MET A 1 -55.22 0.50 -49.33
N ALA A 2 -54.03 -0.10 -49.19
CA ALA A 2 -52.81 -0.06 -50.01
C ALA A 2 -52.27 1.37 -50.18
N GLU A 3 -51.46 1.82 -49.22
CA GLU A 3 -50.36 2.80 -49.29
C GLU A 3 -49.86 3.02 -47.85
N GLU A 4 -48.58 3.08 -47.48
CA GLU A 4 -47.30 2.69 -48.07
C GLU A 4 -46.32 2.62 -46.88
N VAL A 5 -45.36 1.71 -46.97
CA VAL A 5 -44.20 1.65 -46.10
C VAL A 5 -43.22 2.71 -46.57
N HIS A 6 -42.76 3.58 -45.67
CA HIS A 6 -41.53 4.33 -45.90
C HIS A 6 -40.56 4.18 -44.73
N ASP A 7 -39.67 3.22 -44.93
CA ASP A 7 -38.37 3.11 -44.31
C ASP A 7 -37.45 4.18 -44.93
N SER A 8 -36.90 5.05 -44.08
CA SER A 8 -35.74 5.85 -44.43
C SER A 8 -34.80 5.85 -43.22
N GLY A 9 -33.95 4.84 -43.20
CA GLY A 9 -32.77 4.83 -42.36
C GLY A 9 -31.86 6.01 -42.66
N GLU A 10 -31.54 6.78 -41.62
CA GLU A 10 -30.27 7.49 -41.52
C GLU A 10 -29.74 7.28 -40.10
N ARG A 11 -28.74 6.40 -39.99
CA ARG A 11 -27.79 6.41 -38.88
C ARG A 11 -26.71 7.43 -39.25
N PRO A 12 -26.44 8.46 -38.46
CA PRO A 12 -25.13 9.06 -38.48
C PRO A 12 -24.19 8.16 -37.68
N GLU A 13 -23.38 7.41 -38.43
CA GLU A 13 -22.10 6.89 -37.99
C GLU A 13 -21.28 7.99 -37.29
N GLY A 14 -20.64 7.60 -36.18
CA GLY A 14 -19.22 7.84 -36.02
C GLY A 14 -18.75 9.28 -36.12
N ASP A 15 -19.04 10.08 -35.10
CA ASP A 15 -18.00 10.96 -34.59
C ASP A 15 -17.82 10.62 -33.12
N ALA A 16 -16.68 10.02 -32.78
CA ALA A 16 -16.27 9.75 -31.41
C ALA A 16 -15.99 11.09 -30.74
N ALA A 17 -17.06 11.81 -30.43
CA ALA A 17 -17.05 13.07 -29.72
C ALA A 17 -16.63 12.76 -28.28
N VAL A 18 -15.32 12.72 -28.09
CA VAL A 18 -14.67 12.64 -26.80
C VAL A 18 -15.37 13.65 -25.88
N PRO A 19 -16.02 13.21 -24.77
CA PRO A 19 -16.84 14.08 -23.96
C PRO A 19 -16.01 15.30 -23.52
N ARG A 20 -16.61 16.49 -23.48
CA ARG A 20 -15.91 17.77 -23.26
C ARG A 20 -14.99 17.75 -22.02
N LEU A 21 -15.35 16.96 -21.01
CA LEU A 21 -14.54 16.66 -19.82
C LEU A 21 -13.22 15.93 -20.12
N LEU A 22 -13.23 14.96 -21.04
CA LEU A 22 -12.06 14.17 -21.42
C LEU A 22 -11.12 14.95 -22.35
N ARG A 23 -11.64 15.87 -23.19
CA ARG A 23 -10.82 16.86 -23.91
C ARG A 23 -10.11 17.82 -22.95
N GLY A 24 -10.77 18.22 -21.86
CA GLY A 24 -10.16 19.04 -20.80
C GLY A 24 -9.04 18.32 -20.04
N LEU A 25 -9.20 17.02 -19.76
CA LEU A 25 -8.18 16.21 -19.11
C LEU A 25 -6.95 15.95 -19.99
N ILE A 26 -7.15 15.68 -21.28
CA ILE A 26 -6.04 15.43 -22.22
C ILE A 26 -5.23 16.72 -22.48
N LEU A 27 -5.90 17.87 -22.63
CA LEU A 27 -5.23 19.16 -22.77
C LEU A 27 -4.51 19.59 -21.47
N GLY A 28 -5.09 19.29 -20.31
CA GLY A 28 -4.45 19.53 -19.00
C GLY A 28 -3.19 18.68 -18.81
N ALA A 29 -3.23 17.40 -19.17
CA ALA A 29 -2.08 16.50 -19.09
C ALA A 29 -0.96 16.89 -20.08
N LEU A 30 -1.32 17.33 -21.30
CA LEU A 30 -0.34 17.80 -22.29
C LEU A 30 0.32 19.13 -21.87
N GLY A 31 -0.45 20.03 -21.25
CA GLY A 31 0.06 21.29 -20.70
C GLY A 31 1.02 21.10 -19.53
N ILE A 32 0.74 20.15 -18.63
CA ILE A 32 1.64 19.78 -17.52
C ILE A 32 2.92 19.14 -18.06
N ALA A 33 2.83 18.24 -19.04
CA ALA A 33 4.01 17.60 -19.64
C ALA A 33 4.88 18.59 -20.43
N ALA A 34 4.27 19.56 -21.14
CA ALA A 34 4.98 20.61 -21.86
C ALA A 34 5.64 21.62 -20.91
N ALA A 35 4.95 22.01 -19.83
CA ALA A 35 5.53 22.84 -18.78
C ALA A 35 6.70 22.12 -18.07
N PHE A 36 6.57 20.82 -17.81
CA PHE A 36 7.63 20.00 -17.23
C PHE A 36 8.84 19.90 -18.16
N ARG A 37 8.64 19.65 -19.47
CA ARG A 37 9.73 19.62 -20.47
C ARG A 37 10.38 20.97 -20.72
N PHE A 38 9.64 22.08 -20.61
CA PHE A 38 10.19 23.42 -20.72
C PHE A 38 11.02 23.80 -19.48
N LEU A 39 10.64 23.31 -18.30
CA LEU A 39 11.34 23.60 -17.03
C LEU A 39 12.57 22.70 -16.77
N THR A 40 12.60 21.49 -17.32
CA THR A 40 13.77 20.58 -17.23
C THR A 40 14.80 20.81 -18.33
N ARG A 41 14.62 21.86 -19.15
CA ARG A 41 15.64 22.29 -20.11
C ARG A 41 16.81 22.92 -19.36
N GLU A 42 17.72 22.06 -18.90
CA GLU A 42 19.02 22.45 -18.39
C GLU A 42 19.81 23.15 -19.48
N GLU A 43 19.91 24.47 -19.40
CA GLU A 43 21.06 25.16 -19.98
C GLU A 43 22.29 24.73 -19.18
N ARG A 44 22.96 23.68 -19.67
CA ARG A 44 24.32 23.34 -19.22
C ARG A 44 25.19 24.57 -19.46
N ALA A 45 25.53 25.26 -18.38
CA ALA A 45 26.68 26.16 -18.41
C ALA A 45 27.91 25.33 -18.83
N PRO A 46 28.81 25.88 -19.66
CA PRO A 46 30.03 25.19 -20.01
C PRO A 46 30.79 24.84 -18.74
N THR A 47 31.03 23.55 -18.52
CA THR A 47 31.90 23.06 -17.45
C THR A 47 33.26 23.76 -17.59
N PRO A 48 33.73 24.56 -16.61
CA PRO A 48 35.08 25.06 -16.66
C PRO A 48 36.02 23.84 -16.71
N ALA A 49 37.02 23.90 -17.59
CA ALA A 49 37.95 22.80 -17.83
C ALA A 49 38.53 22.29 -16.50
N PRO A 50 38.70 20.96 -16.33
CA PRO A 50 39.30 20.42 -15.12
C PRO A 50 40.71 21.01 -14.99
N VAL A 51 40.91 21.85 -13.97
CA VAL A 51 42.24 22.23 -13.54
C VAL A 51 42.88 20.94 -13.02
N ALA A 52 43.94 20.49 -13.69
CA ALA A 52 44.67 19.31 -13.28
C ALA A 52 45.22 19.52 -11.87
N GLU A 53 44.63 18.84 -10.90
CA GLU A 53 45.07 18.84 -9.51
C GLU A 53 46.36 18.01 -9.42
N PRO A 54 47.51 18.57 -9.00
CA PRO A 54 48.70 17.78 -8.77
C PRO A 54 48.46 16.81 -7.61
N PRO A 55 49.03 15.59 -7.64
CA PRO A 55 48.83 14.61 -6.58
C PRO A 55 49.51 15.09 -5.28
N GLY A 56 48.72 15.54 -4.32
CA GLY A 56 49.17 15.94 -2.99
C GLY A 56 48.89 14.88 -1.92
N PRO A 57 49.83 14.60 -1.00
CA PRO A 57 49.61 13.75 0.16
C PRO A 57 48.84 14.51 1.26
N GLU A 58 48.25 13.74 2.18
CA GLU A 58 47.60 14.06 3.48
C GLU A 58 47.15 15.49 3.80
N VAL A 59 45.88 15.57 4.22
CA VAL A 59 45.08 16.74 4.60
C VAL A 59 45.77 17.61 5.66
N GLU A 60 46.51 18.64 5.25
CA GLU A 60 47.09 19.63 6.14
C GLU A 60 46.30 20.95 6.05
N GLU A 61 45.67 21.35 7.15
CA GLU A 61 44.97 22.63 7.28
C GLU A 61 46.00 23.76 7.18
N VAL A 62 45.89 24.60 6.14
CA VAL A 62 46.86 25.67 5.89
C VAL A 62 46.55 26.80 6.86
N HIS A 63 47.37 26.91 7.91
CA HIS A 63 47.32 27.99 8.88
C HIS A 63 48.16 29.16 8.39
N HIS A 64 47.50 30.25 8.05
CA HIS A 64 48.15 31.50 7.65
C HIS A 64 48.67 32.25 8.89
N PRO A 65 49.78 32.99 8.78
CA PRO A 65 50.39 33.73 9.90
C PRO A 65 49.51 34.85 10.47
N ASP A 66 48.40 35.19 9.81
CA ASP A 66 47.36 36.11 10.26
C ASP A 66 46.22 35.43 11.06
N GLY A 67 46.33 34.11 11.29
CA GLY A 67 45.35 33.30 12.02
C GLY A 67 44.21 32.77 11.16
N ARG A 68 44.24 32.93 9.83
CA ARG A 68 43.24 32.33 8.94
C ARG A 68 43.55 30.86 8.69
N ILE A 69 42.52 30.03 8.74
CA ILE A 69 42.59 28.60 8.41
C ILE A 69 41.93 28.42 7.05
N GLU A 70 42.68 27.93 6.08
CA GLU A 70 42.15 27.57 4.76
C GLU A 70 42.20 26.05 4.60
N HIS A 71 41.09 25.49 4.11
CA HIS A 71 40.99 24.07 3.79
C HIS A 71 40.89 23.91 2.26
N PRO A 72 42.03 23.74 1.55
CA PRO A 72 42.08 23.83 0.08
C PRO A 72 41.22 22.79 -0.62
N HIS A 73 40.99 21.65 0.04
CA HIS A 73 40.22 20.52 -0.49
C HIS A 73 38.75 20.52 -0.06
N VAL A 74 38.29 21.48 0.75
CA VAL A 74 36.88 21.57 1.15
C VAL A 74 36.11 22.33 0.08
N ARG A 75 35.40 21.56 -0.76
CA ARG A 75 34.48 22.10 -1.77
C ARG A 75 33.11 22.34 -1.13
N TYR A 76 32.61 23.56 -1.20
CA TYR A 76 31.23 23.89 -0.85
C TYR A 76 30.39 24.12 -2.11
N GLU A 77 29.08 23.90 -1.99
CA GLU A 77 28.14 24.22 -3.07
C GLU A 77 27.87 25.73 -3.05
N SER A 78 28.20 26.41 -4.13
CA SER A 78 28.15 27.88 -4.24
C SER A 78 26.78 28.42 -4.68
N THR A 79 25.82 27.54 -4.95
CA THR A 79 24.53 27.91 -5.52
C THR A 79 23.40 27.30 -4.69
N ASP A 80 22.55 28.17 -4.16
CA ASP A 80 21.33 27.76 -3.48
C ASP A 80 20.32 27.12 -4.45
N ALA A 81 19.44 26.29 -3.89
CA ALA A 81 18.35 25.68 -4.65
C ALA A 81 17.49 26.75 -5.33
N ARG A 82 17.24 26.58 -6.63
CA ARG A 82 16.43 27.53 -7.41
C ARG A 82 14.99 27.53 -6.87
N PHE A 83 14.50 28.69 -6.41
CA PHE A 83 13.17 28.82 -5.78
C PHE A 83 12.00 28.52 -6.74
N ARG A 84 12.11 28.92 -8.01
CA ARG A 84 11.05 28.79 -9.03
C ARG A 84 10.55 27.35 -9.24
N PRO A 85 11.39 26.33 -9.48
CA PRO A 85 10.91 24.96 -9.64
C PRO A 85 10.26 24.41 -8.36
N ILE A 86 10.78 24.75 -7.19
CA ILE A 86 10.20 24.34 -5.90
C ILE A 86 8.78 24.90 -5.76
N LEU A 87 8.61 26.20 -6.00
CA LEU A 87 7.29 26.85 -5.92
C LEU A 87 6.31 26.24 -6.94
N LEU A 88 6.77 25.93 -8.15
CA LEU A 88 5.91 25.32 -9.18
C LEU A 88 5.45 23.91 -8.79
N VAL A 89 6.34 23.10 -8.20
CA VAL A 89 5.97 21.78 -7.66
C VAL A 89 4.93 21.91 -6.55
N LEU A 90 5.09 22.86 -5.64
CA LEU A 90 4.12 23.10 -4.56
C LEU A 90 2.74 23.52 -5.10
N ILE A 91 2.72 24.46 -6.06
CA ILE A 91 1.46 24.89 -6.70
C ILE A 91 0.83 23.72 -7.47
N GLY A 92 1.62 22.94 -8.21
CA GLY A 92 1.14 21.77 -8.93
C GLY A 92 0.52 20.72 -8.01
N ALA A 93 1.17 20.42 -6.88
CA ALA A 93 0.65 19.50 -5.88
C ALA A 93 -0.66 20.02 -5.25
N MET A 94 -0.74 21.33 -4.98
CA MET A 94 -1.96 21.96 -4.45
C MET A 94 -3.13 21.85 -5.44
N LEU A 95 -2.90 22.17 -6.72
CA LEU A 95 -3.92 22.06 -7.76
C LEU A 95 -4.37 20.60 -7.97
N TYR A 96 -3.43 19.66 -7.93
CA TYR A 96 -3.73 18.23 -8.00
C TYR A 96 -4.63 17.78 -6.84
N ALA A 97 -4.32 18.19 -5.62
CA ALA A 97 -5.10 17.85 -4.42
C ALA A 97 -6.51 18.44 -4.49
N VAL A 98 -6.66 19.70 -4.88
CA VAL A 98 -7.97 20.35 -5.07
C VAL A 98 -8.78 19.65 -6.16
N CYS A 99 -8.15 19.30 -7.28
CA CYS A 99 -8.80 18.56 -8.37
C CYS A 99 -9.27 17.16 -7.91
N HIS A 100 -8.45 16.44 -7.17
CA HIS A 100 -8.82 15.14 -6.61
C HIS A 100 -9.97 15.24 -5.63
N PHE A 101 -9.89 16.18 -4.69
CA PHE A 101 -10.94 16.40 -3.70
C PHE A 101 -12.27 16.75 -4.36
N THR A 102 -12.26 17.66 -5.32
CA THR A 102 -13.48 18.06 -6.06
C THR A 102 -14.04 16.92 -6.90
N ALA A 103 -13.20 16.09 -7.52
CA ALA A 103 -13.65 14.90 -8.26
C ALA A 103 -14.34 13.87 -7.35
N ILE A 104 -13.75 13.59 -6.18
CA ILE A 104 -14.31 12.68 -5.18
C ILE A 104 -15.63 13.24 -4.62
N TRP A 105 -15.64 14.51 -4.22
CA TRP A 105 -16.84 15.19 -3.72
C TRP A 105 -17.96 15.17 -4.75
N TRP A 106 -17.65 15.50 -6.01
CA TRP A 106 -18.61 15.44 -7.12
C TRP A 106 -19.15 14.02 -7.33
N TYR A 107 -18.29 13.01 -7.34
CA TYR A 107 -18.68 11.61 -7.49
C TYR A 107 -19.67 11.17 -6.40
N PHE A 108 -19.36 11.45 -5.13
CA PHE A 108 -20.22 11.04 -4.01
C PHE A 108 -21.57 11.75 -4.01
N ASN A 109 -21.61 13.05 -4.29
CA ASN A 109 -22.88 13.78 -4.38
C ASN A 109 -23.76 13.27 -5.52
N ARG A 110 -23.17 12.93 -6.67
CA ARG A 110 -23.89 12.30 -7.80
C ARG A 110 -24.46 10.93 -7.42
N GLN A 111 -23.72 10.16 -6.62
CA GLN A 111 -24.15 8.84 -6.18
C GLN A 111 -25.23 8.90 -5.10
N GLU A 112 -25.32 9.97 -4.32
CA GLU A 112 -26.35 10.13 -3.30
C GLU A 112 -27.76 10.04 -3.90
N GLU A 113 -28.00 10.71 -5.03
CA GLU A 113 -29.29 10.66 -5.73
C GLU A 113 -29.63 9.24 -6.20
N TYR A 114 -28.65 8.52 -6.76
CA TYR A 114 -28.81 7.14 -7.22
C TYR A 114 -29.09 6.19 -6.04
N GLN A 115 -28.38 6.37 -4.93
CA GLN A 115 -28.55 5.56 -3.74
C GLN A 115 -29.86 5.87 -3.02
N VAL A 116 -30.32 7.13 -3.01
CA VAL A 116 -31.64 7.51 -2.50
C VAL A 116 -32.73 6.84 -3.31
N ALA A 117 -32.61 6.81 -4.64
CA ALA A 117 -33.56 6.13 -5.51
C ALA A 117 -33.60 4.61 -5.28
N LEU A 118 -32.44 3.96 -5.16
CA LEU A 118 -32.35 2.52 -4.88
C LEU A 118 -32.81 2.14 -3.46
N LYS A 119 -32.50 2.97 -2.46
CA LYS A 119 -32.87 2.74 -1.06
C LYS A 119 -34.29 3.17 -0.74
N ARG A 120 -34.99 3.83 -1.67
CA ARG A 120 -36.40 4.18 -1.51
C ARG A 120 -37.20 2.88 -1.54
N SER A 121 -37.56 2.38 -0.36
CA SER A 121 -38.42 1.22 -0.24
C SER A 121 -39.80 1.52 -0.82
N ASP A 122 -40.39 0.59 -1.58
CA ASP A 122 -41.77 0.66 -2.09
C ASP A 122 -42.84 0.77 -0.99
N PHE A 123 -42.45 0.61 0.29
CA PHE A 123 -43.32 0.69 1.45
C PHE A 123 -43.02 1.95 2.29
N PRO A 124 -43.69 3.09 2.04
CA PRO A 124 -43.40 4.38 2.70
C PRO A 124 -43.70 4.42 4.20
N LEU A 125 -44.33 3.38 4.75
CA LEU A 125 -44.68 3.23 6.18
C LEU A 125 -43.87 2.15 6.89
N ARG A 126 -42.94 1.48 6.21
CA ARG A 126 -42.09 0.50 6.88
C ARG A 126 -41.12 1.31 7.75
N PRO A 127 -41.12 1.13 9.09
CA PRO A 127 -40.09 1.74 9.92
C PRO A 127 -38.74 1.34 9.32
N GLY A 128 -37.82 2.30 9.23
CA GLY A 128 -36.47 2.06 8.70
C GLY A 128 -35.87 0.81 9.34
N PRO A 129 -34.95 0.11 8.65
CA PRO A 129 -34.31 -1.08 9.21
C PRO A 129 -33.86 -0.76 10.63
N SER A 130 -34.39 -1.48 11.61
CA SER A 130 -34.12 -1.20 13.01
C SER A 130 -32.62 -1.25 13.25
N ASP A 131 -32.06 -0.28 13.97
CA ASP A 131 -30.70 -0.40 14.54
C ASP A 131 -30.60 -1.57 15.54
N ALA A 132 -31.73 -2.17 15.90
CA ALA A 132 -31.77 -3.43 16.61
C ALA A 132 -31.12 -4.51 15.76
N LEU A 133 -29.95 -4.96 16.24
CA LEU A 133 -29.22 -6.09 15.68
C LEU A 133 -30.15 -7.32 15.60
N PRO A 134 -30.05 -8.16 14.55
CA PRO A 134 -30.83 -9.39 14.41
C PRO A 134 -30.74 -10.26 15.67
N ALA A 135 -31.73 -11.11 15.93
CA ALA A 135 -31.62 -12.09 17.02
C ALA A 135 -30.37 -12.97 16.85
N GLU A 136 -29.78 -13.43 17.94
CA GLU A 136 -28.68 -14.41 17.88
C GLU A 136 -29.12 -15.67 17.11
N PRO A 137 -28.24 -16.29 16.30
CA PRO A 137 -26.78 -16.13 16.22
C PRO A 137 -26.32 -15.04 15.24
N ARG A 138 -25.45 -14.13 15.70
CA ARG A 138 -24.90 -13.01 14.92
C ARG A 138 -23.53 -13.34 14.32
N LEU A 139 -23.14 -12.62 13.26
CA LEU A 139 -21.78 -12.66 12.73
C LEU A 139 -20.80 -12.15 13.80
N GLU A 140 -19.73 -12.91 14.06
CA GLU A 140 -18.72 -12.63 15.11
C GLU A 140 -18.07 -11.22 14.99
N GLY A 141 -18.12 -10.59 13.81
CA GLY A 141 -17.60 -9.23 13.60
C GLY A 141 -18.42 -8.09 14.22
N ILE A 142 -19.69 -8.32 14.56
CA ILE A 142 -20.60 -7.32 15.12
C ILE A 142 -20.51 -7.31 16.66
N GLU A 143 -20.21 -8.45 17.28
CA GLU A 143 -20.19 -8.64 18.72
C GLU A 143 -18.75 -8.81 19.23
N ARG A 144 -18.00 -7.72 19.24
CA ARG A 144 -16.58 -7.71 19.65
C ARG A 144 -16.35 -8.01 21.14
N GLY A 145 -17.40 -8.25 21.93
CA GLY A 145 -17.36 -8.28 23.40
C GLY A 145 -16.88 -9.59 24.04
N HIS A 146 -17.15 -10.75 23.44
CA HIS A 146 -17.09 -12.03 24.17
C HIS A 146 -16.00 -13.00 23.71
N VAL A 147 -15.10 -12.58 22.82
CA VAL A 147 -14.02 -13.45 22.30
C VAL A 147 -13.13 -13.94 23.44
N ARG A 148 -12.73 -13.05 24.35
CA ARG A 148 -11.82 -13.38 25.45
C ARG A 148 -12.43 -14.33 26.48
N GLU A 149 -13.72 -14.18 26.78
CA GLU A 149 -14.45 -15.07 27.70
C GLU A 149 -14.65 -16.46 27.09
N ARG A 150 -14.95 -16.51 25.78
CA ARG A 150 -15.04 -17.77 25.02
C ARG A 150 -13.69 -18.46 24.90
N GLU A 151 -12.61 -17.71 24.72
CA GLU A 151 -11.25 -18.27 24.72
C GLU A 151 -10.85 -18.79 26.10
N ALA A 152 -11.12 -18.03 27.17
CA ALA A 152 -10.81 -18.43 28.54
C ALA A 152 -11.56 -19.72 28.94
N SER A 153 -12.84 -19.84 28.60
CA SER A 153 -13.63 -21.05 28.88
C SER A 153 -13.13 -22.27 28.08
N LYS A 154 -12.70 -22.08 26.82
CA LYS A 154 -12.07 -23.15 26.04
C LYS A 154 -10.73 -23.58 26.66
N ASP A 155 -9.89 -22.63 27.05
CA ASP A 155 -8.60 -22.90 27.69
C ASP A 155 -8.77 -23.66 29.02
N GLU A 156 -9.78 -23.30 29.82
CA GLU A 156 -10.10 -23.99 31.07
C GLU A 156 -10.51 -25.45 30.83
N ILE A 157 -11.34 -25.71 29.81
CA ILE A 157 -11.73 -27.08 29.43
C ILE A 157 -10.51 -27.88 28.96
N LEU A 158 -9.59 -27.27 28.20
CA LEU A 158 -8.38 -27.95 27.69
C LEU A 158 -7.35 -28.26 28.78
N ARG A 159 -7.30 -27.47 29.85
CA ARG A 159 -6.34 -27.66 30.96
C ARG A 159 -6.87 -28.47 32.14
N SER A 160 -8.13 -28.91 32.09
CA SER A 160 -8.79 -29.61 33.19
C SER A 160 -9.18 -31.04 32.84
N TYR A 161 -9.13 -31.92 33.85
CA TYR A 161 -9.77 -33.22 33.78
C TYR A 161 -11.29 -33.07 33.80
N GLY A 162 -12.00 -33.97 33.14
CA GLY A 162 -13.45 -33.97 33.22
C GLY A 162 -14.12 -35.11 32.47
N PRO A 163 -15.43 -35.29 32.66
CA PRO A 163 -16.19 -36.24 31.87
C PRO A 163 -16.27 -35.78 30.42
N THR A 164 -16.23 -36.75 29.51
CA THR A 164 -16.52 -36.56 28.08
C THR A 164 -17.92 -37.12 27.81
N PRO A 165 -18.69 -36.58 26.85
CA PRO A 165 -19.96 -37.17 26.45
C PRO A 165 -19.84 -38.59 25.89
N GLU A 166 -18.64 -39.02 25.49
CA GLU A 166 -18.37 -40.39 25.03
C GLU A 166 -18.23 -41.36 26.20
N THR A 167 -18.96 -42.48 26.14
CA THR A 167 -18.97 -43.48 27.20
C THR A 167 -17.63 -44.20 27.31
N GLY A 168 -17.09 -44.27 28.53
CA GLY A 168 -15.82 -44.94 28.82
C GLY A 168 -14.57 -44.08 28.60
N TYR A 169 -14.71 -42.82 28.20
CA TYR A 169 -13.60 -41.89 28.02
C TYR A 169 -13.63 -40.75 29.05
N ILE A 170 -12.45 -40.39 29.57
CA ILE A 170 -12.25 -39.25 30.47
C ILE A 170 -11.34 -38.24 29.77
N ARG A 171 -11.69 -36.96 29.85
CA ARG A 171 -10.84 -35.87 29.36
C ARG A 171 -9.65 -35.71 30.29
N ILE A 172 -8.47 -35.63 29.68
CA ILE A 172 -7.21 -35.29 30.35
C ILE A 172 -6.73 -33.91 29.88
N PRO A 173 -5.97 -33.14 30.68
CA PRO A 173 -5.36 -31.90 30.25
C PRO A 173 -4.50 -32.09 29.00
N ILE A 174 -4.52 -31.10 28.11
CA ILE A 174 -3.83 -31.16 26.81
C ILE A 174 -2.33 -31.39 26.98
N GLU A 175 -1.70 -30.78 27.98
CA GLU A 175 -0.27 -30.98 28.28
C GLU A 175 0.03 -32.44 28.62
N ARG A 176 -0.84 -33.08 29.42
CA ARG A 176 -0.69 -34.49 29.78
C ARG A 176 -0.95 -35.42 28.59
N ALA A 177 -1.90 -35.06 27.73
CA ALA A 177 -2.16 -35.80 26.50
C ALA A 177 -0.94 -35.79 25.58
N ILE A 178 -0.28 -34.64 25.44
CA ILE A 178 0.94 -34.49 24.63
C ILE A 178 2.07 -35.36 25.17
N GLU A 179 2.31 -35.36 26.49
CA GLU A 179 3.34 -36.21 27.11
C GLU A 179 3.10 -37.70 26.85
N LEU A 180 1.89 -38.18 27.12
CA LEU A 180 1.51 -39.58 26.90
C LEU A 180 1.57 -39.99 25.43
N LEU A 181 1.30 -39.04 24.53
CA LEU A 181 1.39 -39.26 23.10
C LEU A 181 2.86 -39.28 22.65
N ALA A 182 3.70 -38.39 23.16
CA ALA A 182 5.12 -38.30 22.83
C ALA A 182 5.87 -39.59 23.19
N GLU A 183 5.52 -40.24 24.30
CA GLU A 183 6.09 -41.54 24.68
C GLU A 183 5.72 -42.67 23.71
N LYS A 184 4.58 -42.57 23.02
CA LYS A 184 4.03 -43.63 22.15
C LYS A 184 4.36 -43.45 20.68
N LEU A 185 4.76 -42.26 20.26
CA LEU A 185 5.06 -41.98 18.87
C LEU A 185 6.54 -42.31 18.58
N PRO A 186 6.84 -43.03 17.49
CA PRO A 186 8.22 -43.19 17.05
C PRO A 186 8.82 -41.82 16.76
N ALA A 187 10.04 -41.59 17.23
CA ALA A 187 10.76 -40.34 16.96
C ALA A 187 10.78 -40.11 15.44
N ARG A 188 10.14 -39.02 15.01
CA ARG A 188 10.17 -38.61 13.61
C ARG A 188 11.62 -38.33 13.26
N ALA A 189 12.18 -39.07 12.29
CA ALA A 189 13.50 -38.78 11.76
C ALA A 189 13.56 -37.30 11.39
N GLU A 190 14.56 -36.61 11.93
CA GLU A 190 14.80 -35.19 11.71
C GLU A 190 14.88 -34.97 10.20
N LYS A 191 13.84 -34.38 9.60
CA LYS A 191 13.90 -34.03 8.19
C LYS A 191 14.98 -32.96 8.07
N PRO A 192 15.96 -33.13 7.17
CA PRO A 192 17.00 -32.13 6.97
C PRO A 192 16.33 -30.79 6.75
N ASP A 193 16.87 -29.78 7.44
CA ASP A 193 16.29 -28.46 7.57
C ASP A 193 16.05 -27.86 6.18
N LYS A 194 14.81 -27.92 5.68
CA LYS A 194 14.43 -27.40 4.34
C LYS A 194 14.72 -25.88 4.23
N LYS A 195 14.96 -25.22 5.38
CA LYS A 195 15.39 -23.82 5.48
C LYS A 195 16.74 -23.55 4.79
N ALA A 196 17.63 -24.55 4.69
CA ALA A 196 18.91 -24.39 4.00
C ALA A 196 18.75 -24.16 2.49
N ASN A 197 17.63 -24.62 1.90
CA ASN A 197 17.40 -24.58 0.45
C ASN A 197 16.29 -23.59 0.04
N GLY A 198 15.83 -22.73 0.96
CA GLY A 198 14.92 -21.63 0.63
C GLY A 198 13.52 -22.03 0.13
N LEU A 199 13.12 -23.30 0.29
CA LEU A 199 11.79 -23.76 -0.11
C LEU A 199 10.89 -23.91 1.11
N VAL A 200 10.05 -22.90 1.32
CA VAL A 200 9.15 -22.74 2.47
C VAL A 200 7.84 -23.49 2.16
N ASP A 201 7.58 -24.57 2.89
CA ASP A 201 6.37 -25.41 2.76
C ASP A 201 5.42 -25.22 3.97
N ALA A 202 5.50 -24.05 4.63
CA ALA A 202 4.83 -23.81 5.91
C ALA A 202 4.14 -22.43 6.01
N GLY A 203 3.76 -21.82 4.89
CA GLY A 203 2.85 -20.66 4.89
C GLY A 203 3.38 -19.36 5.51
N GLU A 204 4.65 -19.27 5.87
CA GLU A 204 5.26 -18.03 6.36
C GLU A 204 5.48 -17.03 5.21
N SER A 205 5.19 -15.75 5.48
CA SER A 205 5.42 -14.64 4.56
C SER A 205 6.91 -14.47 4.26
N ASN A 206 7.32 -14.89 3.07
CA ASN A 206 8.66 -14.68 2.54
C ASN A 206 8.86 -13.20 2.19
N SER A 207 9.75 -12.52 2.90
CA SER A 207 10.16 -11.13 2.62
C SER A 207 11.08 -10.98 1.39
N GLY A 208 11.20 -12.00 0.55
CA GLY A 208 11.94 -11.99 -0.71
C GLY A 208 13.47 -11.99 -0.56
N ARG A 209 14.00 -11.94 0.67
CA ARG A 209 15.45 -11.96 0.91
C ARG A 209 15.97 -13.39 0.97
N MET A 210 16.26 -13.94 -0.21
CA MET A 210 17.14 -15.10 -0.33
C MET A 210 18.55 -14.68 0.08
N PHE A 211 19.07 -15.20 1.20
CA PHE A 211 20.48 -15.03 1.58
C PHE A 211 21.35 -15.86 0.62
N ARG A 212 21.84 -15.23 -0.45
CA ARG A 212 22.84 -15.82 -1.33
C ARG A 212 24.23 -15.53 -0.78
N GLY A 213 24.85 -16.54 -0.17
CA GLY A 213 26.29 -16.57 0.10
C GLY A 213 26.71 -15.98 1.44
N LYS A 214 27.85 -16.48 1.94
CA LYS A 214 28.51 -15.98 3.15
C LYS A 214 28.95 -14.53 2.91
N PRO A 215 28.77 -13.61 3.88
CA PRO A 215 29.17 -12.22 3.72
C PRO A 215 30.71 -12.11 3.61
N GLN A 216 31.18 -11.28 2.67
CA GLN A 216 32.61 -11.10 2.34
C GLN A 216 33.50 -10.58 3.47
N TRP A 217 32.95 -10.18 4.62
CA TRP A 217 33.74 -9.68 5.76
C TRP A 217 34.29 -10.79 6.67
N TYR A 218 34.05 -12.07 6.37
CA TYR A 218 34.55 -13.21 7.16
C TYR A 218 36.01 -13.61 6.85
N GLU A 219 36.67 -12.98 5.87
CA GLU A 219 38.04 -13.33 5.42
C GLU A 219 39.09 -12.23 5.69
N ARG A 220 38.97 -11.48 6.79
CA ARG A 220 40.07 -10.61 7.26
C ARG A 220 40.55 -11.01 8.64
#